data_AF-A0A1Q5XAX9-F1
#
_entry.id   AF-A0A1Q5XAX9-F1
#
_cell.length_a   1.000
_cell.length_b   1.000
_cell.length_c   1.000
_cell.angle_alpha   90.00
_cell.angle_beta   90.00
_cell.angle_gamma   90.00
#
_symmetry.space_group_name_H-M   'P 1'
#
loop_
_entity.id
_entity.type
_entity.pdbx_description
1 polymer ?
#
loop_
_entity_poly.entity_id
_entity_poly.type
_entity_poly.pdbx_seq_one_letter_code
_entity_poly.pdbx_strand_id
1 'polypeptide(L)'
;MGFKRFYILLTSTLLLFVLAGCSGSSGASNSKAAKMEPDTFSEQDMAIYKVDNSKEKVSYGMRRKDAEKVLGTGSVGIPNSYTYESGVSVLYRDDKAVAITLKRESQGTYRTGRGAETGMTKANIKELYGEKYAFESNEKYMEYYYDTEAKQLVEGSAIKLNSLSGEELRAKQLVSTAYDAEGNAMLIILLDGQAANTFK
;
A
#
# COMPACT_ATOMS: atom_id res chain seq x y z
N MET A 1 -56.52 55.36 -34.95
CA MET A 1 -57.48 54.80 -33.96
C MET A 1 -56.82 53.56 -33.37
N GLY A 2 -56.42 53.59 -32.09
CA GLY A 2 -55.74 52.50 -31.36
C GLY A 2 -54.31 52.17 -31.86
N PHE A 3 -53.25 52.06 -31.06
CA PHE A 3 -53.13 51.56 -29.70
C PHE A 3 -52.07 52.33 -28.91
N LYS A 4 -52.33 52.44 -27.60
CA LYS A 4 -51.56 53.07 -26.53
C LYS A 4 -50.15 52.46 -26.45
N ARG A 5 -49.08 53.27 -26.47
CA ARG A 5 -48.28 53.71 -25.31
C ARG A 5 -48.07 52.63 -24.24
N PHE A 6 -46.82 52.17 -24.06
CA PHE A 6 -46.12 52.17 -22.77
C PHE A 6 -44.60 52.10 -23.01
N TYR A 7 -43.93 53.22 -22.71
CA TYR A 7 -42.50 53.29 -22.44
C TYR A 7 -42.21 52.65 -21.08
N ILE A 8 -41.01 52.09 -20.89
CA ILE A 8 -40.14 52.07 -19.69
C ILE A 8 -38.96 51.13 -20.06
N LEU A 9 -37.82 51.73 -20.42
CA LEU A 9 -36.57 51.71 -19.62
C LEU A 9 -35.96 50.31 -19.50
N LEU A 10 -34.82 50.07 -20.16
CA LEU A 10 -33.51 50.18 -19.51
C LEU A 10 -33.18 48.87 -18.77
N THR A 11 -32.32 48.05 -19.36
CA THR A 11 -31.05 47.63 -18.76
C THR A 11 -30.39 46.58 -19.64
N SER A 12 -29.21 46.94 -20.17
CA SER A 12 -28.15 45.98 -20.46
C SER A 12 -27.96 45.05 -19.28
N THR A 13 -28.02 43.75 -19.48
CA THR A 13 -27.21 42.82 -18.69
C THR A 13 -26.92 41.57 -19.52
N LEU A 14 -25.71 41.59 -20.07
CA LEU A 14 -24.94 40.42 -20.44
C LEU A 14 -24.86 39.50 -19.22
N LEU A 15 -25.46 38.31 -19.27
CA LEU A 15 -25.22 37.27 -18.28
C LEU A 15 -24.78 35.98 -18.98
N LEU A 16 -23.59 35.55 -18.58
CA LEU A 16 -22.81 34.42 -19.06
C LEU A 16 -23.61 33.11 -19.10
N PHE A 17 -23.48 32.40 -20.22
CA PHE A 17 -23.75 30.97 -20.32
C PHE A 17 -22.75 30.20 -19.45
N VAL A 18 -23.17 29.76 -18.27
CA VAL A 18 -22.55 28.64 -17.54
C VAL A 18 -23.54 27.48 -17.57
N LEU A 19 -23.46 26.67 -18.62
CA LEU A 19 -24.15 25.39 -18.71
C LEU A 19 -23.10 24.27 -18.75
N ALA A 20 -22.89 23.65 -17.59
CA ALA A 20 -22.63 22.22 -17.41
C ALA A 20 -22.84 21.89 -15.93
N GLY A 21 -24.11 21.88 -15.54
CA GLY A 21 -24.54 21.44 -14.21
C GLY A 21 -24.32 19.94 -14.02
N CYS A 22 -23.92 19.60 -12.80
CA CYS A 22 -23.88 18.25 -12.24
C CYS A 22 -25.21 17.51 -12.44
N SER A 23 -25.18 16.34 -13.08
CA SER A 23 -26.18 15.27 -12.86
C SER A 23 -25.62 13.90 -13.30
N GLY A 24 -25.81 12.88 -12.45
CA GLY A 24 -25.48 11.45 -12.69
C GLY A 24 -24.12 11.04 -12.13
N SER A 25 -23.93 10.01 -11.31
CA SER A 25 -24.71 8.80 -11.07
C SER A 25 -24.27 8.18 -9.73
N SER A 26 -25.24 7.97 -8.85
CA SER A 26 -25.20 6.95 -7.80
C SER A 26 -25.34 5.56 -8.45
N GLY A 27 -24.32 4.70 -8.39
CA GLY A 27 -24.43 3.31 -8.83
C GLY A 27 -23.11 2.67 -9.21
N ALA A 28 -22.66 1.76 -8.32
CA ALA A 28 -21.71 0.67 -8.50
C ALA A 28 -20.82 0.64 -9.76
N SER A 29 -19.50 0.77 -9.57
CA SER A 29 -18.53 -0.03 -10.31
C SER A 29 -17.19 -0.07 -9.58
N ASN A 30 -16.88 -1.24 -9.05
CA ASN A 30 -15.64 -1.77 -8.51
C ASN A 30 -14.41 -0.85 -8.55
N SER A 31 -13.87 -0.57 -7.37
CA SER A 31 -12.55 -0.01 -7.15
C SER A 31 -11.48 -0.90 -7.81
N LYS A 32 -11.19 -0.65 -9.08
CA LYS A 32 -9.93 -1.05 -9.71
C LYS A 32 -8.84 -0.31 -8.95
N ALA A 33 -8.13 -1.00 -8.06
CA ALA A 33 -6.79 -0.57 -7.70
C ALA A 33 -6.04 -0.34 -9.03
N ALA A 34 -5.42 0.82 -9.21
CA ALA A 34 -4.68 1.11 -10.43
C ALA A 34 -3.70 -0.05 -10.66
N LYS A 35 -3.77 -0.69 -11.83
CA LYS A 35 -2.88 -1.81 -12.15
C LYS A 35 -1.45 -1.28 -12.10
N MET A 36 -0.66 -1.78 -11.15
CA MET A 36 0.73 -1.35 -10.95
C MET A 36 1.62 -2.16 -11.89
N GLU A 37 2.49 -1.48 -12.63
CA GLU A 37 3.40 -2.16 -13.57
C GLU A 37 4.43 -3.00 -12.81
N PRO A 38 4.66 -4.27 -13.18
CA PRO A 38 5.75 -5.09 -12.63
C PRO A 38 7.13 -4.44 -12.84
N ASP A 39 8.13 -4.85 -12.05
CA ASP A 39 9.51 -4.33 -12.09
C ASP A 39 9.63 -2.80 -11.89
N THR A 40 8.63 -2.21 -11.23
CA THR A 40 8.62 -0.83 -10.76
C THR A 40 8.32 -0.78 -9.26
N PHE A 41 8.48 0.38 -8.65
CA PHE A 41 8.10 0.60 -7.26
C PHE A 41 7.23 1.84 -7.13
N SER A 42 6.28 1.81 -6.21
CA SER A 42 5.54 2.97 -5.75
C SER A 42 5.37 2.93 -4.23
N GLU A 43 5.04 4.06 -3.61
CA GLU A 43 4.74 4.10 -2.17
C GLU A 43 3.60 3.14 -1.76
N GLN A 44 2.72 2.77 -2.69
CA GLN A 44 1.64 1.81 -2.44
C GLN A 44 2.15 0.38 -2.20
N ASP A 45 3.38 0.07 -2.63
CA ASP A 45 4.04 -1.21 -2.34
C ASP A 45 4.31 -1.40 -0.85
N MET A 46 4.38 -0.29 -0.10
CA MET A 46 4.56 -0.28 1.34
C MET A 46 3.25 -0.09 2.10
N ALA A 47 2.14 -0.58 1.52
CA ALA A 47 0.83 -0.54 2.12
C ALA A 47 0.07 -1.86 1.98
N ILE A 48 -0.79 -2.13 2.95
CA ILE A 48 -1.82 -3.17 2.89
C ILE A 48 -3.20 -2.52 2.84
N TYR A 49 -4.15 -3.22 2.22
CA TYR A 49 -5.52 -2.78 2.00
C TYR A 49 -6.46 -3.88 2.45
N LYS A 50 -7.63 -3.51 2.98
CA LYS A 50 -8.73 -4.48 3.11
C LYS A 50 -9.14 -4.96 1.73
N VAL A 51 -9.40 -6.26 1.60
CA VAL A 51 -9.79 -6.88 0.33
C VAL A 51 -11.12 -6.30 -0.18
N ASP A 52 -12.08 -6.07 0.72
CA ASP A 52 -13.42 -5.57 0.43
C ASP A 52 -13.53 -4.03 0.40
N ASN A 53 -12.52 -3.31 0.89
CA ASN A 53 -12.51 -1.85 0.94
C ASN A 53 -11.13 -1.26 0.67
N SER A 54 -10.88 -0.88 -0.59
CA SER A 54 -9.60 -0.29 -1.01
C SER A 54 -9.31 1.11 -0.42
N LYS A 55 -10.25 1.73 0.30
CA LYS A 55 -10.01 3.00 1.00
C LYS A 55 -9.43 2.78 2.41
N GLU A 56 -9.65 1.59 2.97
CA GLU A 56 -9.11 1.20 4.27
C GLU A 56 -7.75 0.56 4.08
N LYS A 57 -6.71 1.29 4.49
CA LYS A 57 -5.32 0.89 4.31
C LYS A 57 -4.46 1.20 5.51
N VAL A 58 -3.41 0.42 5.67
CA VAL A 58 -2.30 0.72 6.59
C VAL A 58 -1.03 0.80 5.76
N SER A 59 -0.26 1.87 5.96
CA SER A 59 0.94 2.16 5.17
C SER A 59 2.14 2.38 6.06
N TYR A 60 3.33 2.12 5.53
CA TYR A 60 4.57 2.55 6.14
C TYR A 60 4.51 4.03 6.52
N GLY A 61 5.03 4.37 7.70
CA GLY A 61 4.98 5.72 8.27
C GLY A 61 3.65 6.12 8.93
N MET A 62 2.58 5.32 8.78
CA MET A 62 1.29 5.59 9.40
C MET A 62 1.39 5.51 10.93
N ARG A 63 0.71 6.44 11.63
CA ARG A 63 0.68 6.45 13.09
C ARG A 63 -0.09 5.24 13.64
N ARG A 64 0.29 4.72 14.81
CA ARG A 64 -0.43 3.59 15.44
C ARG A 64 -1.92 3.87 15.57
N LYS A 65 -2.28 5.04 16.10
CA LYS A 65 -3.69 5.43 16.27
C LYS A 65 -4.48 5.40 14.96
N ASP A 66 -3.86 5.73 13.83
CA ASP A 66 -4.54 5.74 12.53
C ASP A 66 -4.60 4.33 11.92
N ALA A 67 -3.56 3.52 12.11
CA ALA A 67 -3.58 2.11 11.74
C ALA A 67 -4.67 1.33 12.51
N GLU A 68 -4.86 1.62 13.81
CA GLU A 68 -5.87 0.98 14.66
C GLU A 68 -7.32 1.33 14.28
N LYS A 69 -7.54 2.44 13.56
CA LYS A 69 -8.86 2.70 12.96
C LYS A 69 -9.22 1.69 11.87
N VAL A 70 -8.22 1.08 11.24
CA VAL A 70 -8.37 0.12 10.14
C VAL A 70 -8.25 -1.32 10.66
N LEU A 71 -7.30 -1.59 11.55
CA LEU A 71 -6.96 -2.93 12.04
C LEU A 71 -7.71 -3.32 13.32
N GLY A 72 -8.38 -2.37 13.97
CA GLY A 72 -8.95 -2.56 15.30
C GLY A 72 -7.90 -2.45 16.40
N THR A 73 -8.23 -2.95 17.60
CA THR A 73 -7.35 -2.89 18.76
C THR A 73 -6.28 -3.97 18.69
N GLY A 74 -5.01 -3.57 18.75
CA GLY A 74 -3.88 -4.50 18.75
C GLY A 74 -3.58 -5.04 20.14
N SER A 75 -3.15 -6.30 20.22
CA SER A 75 -2.52 -6.89 21.39
C SER A 75 -1.01 -6.72 21.30
N VAL A 76 -0.37 -6.33 22.42
CA VAL A 76 1.09 -6.15 22.49
C VAL A 76 1.77 -7.52 22.30
N GLY A 77 2.72 -7.58 21.37
CA GLY A 77 3.60 -8.73 21.17
C GLY A 77 4.97 -8.48 21.82
N ILE A 78 6.02 -8.44 20.99
CA ILE A 78 7.35 -7.96 21.39
C ILE A 78 7.35 -6.42 21.55
N PRO A 79 8.37 -5.79 22.18
CA PRO A 79 8.42 -4.34 22.33
C PRO A 79 8.15 -3.59 21.02
N ASN A 80 7.20 -2.66 21.06
CA ASN A 80 6.71 -1.86 19.92
C ASN A 80 6.06 -2.62 18.76
N SER A 81 5.78 -3.93 18.91
CA SER A 81 5.01 -4.71 17.94
C SER A 81 3.62 -5.02 18.46
N TYR A 82 2.62 -4.90 17.60
CA TYR A 82 1.23 -5.17 17.88
C TYR A 82 0.69 -6.17 16.88
N THR A 83 -0.08 -7.15 17.37
CA THR A 83 -0.80 -8.11 16.53
C THR A 83 -2.29 -7.84 16.64
N TYR A 84 -2.96 -7.93 15.49
CA TYR A 84 -4.38 -7.66 15.33
C TYR A 84 -5.12 -8.96 15.06
N GLU A 85 -6.41 -9.02 15.41
CA GLU A 85 -7.23 -10.23 15.23
C GLU A 85 -7.26 -10.74 13.79
N SER A 86 -7.12 -9.83 12.83
CA SER A 86 -7.06 -10.12 11.40
C SER A 86 -5.76 -10.78 10.91
N GLY A 87 -4.87 -11.24 11.80
CA GLY A 87 -3.60 -11.85 11.40
C GLY A 87 -2.54 -10.84 10.91
N VAL A 88 -2.82 -9.54 11.01
CA VAL A 88 -1.84 -8.49 10.71
C VAL A 88 -0.99 -8.24 11.95
N SER A 89 0.32 -8.05 11.78
CA SER A 89 1.19 -7.50 12.82
C SER A 89 1.90 -6.25 12.31
N VAL A 90 2.05 -5.24 13.18
CA VAL A 90 2.75 -4.00 12.85
C VAL A 90 3.81 -3.71 13.89
N LEU A 91 5.03 -3.43 13.42
CA LEU A 91 6.12 -2.89 14.24
C LEU A 91 6.12 -1.37 14.11
N TYR A 92 6.22 -0.69 15.25
CA TYR A 92 6.29 0.77 15.32
C TYR A 92 7.66 1.25 15.77
N ARG A 93 8.11 2.37 15.19
CA ARG A 93 9.26 3.15 15.66
C ARG A 93 8.79 4.60 15.75
N ASP A 94 8.94 5.22 16.92
CA ASP A 94 8.49 6.59 17.18
C ASP A 94 7.00 6.82 16.79
N ASP A 95 6.10 5.93 17.22
CA ASP A 95 4.65 5.92 16.88
C ASP A 95 4.32 5.65 15.40
N LYS A 96 5.30 5.37 14.54
CA LYS A 96 5.10 5.16 13.09
C LYS A 96 5.34 3.72 12.66
N ALA A 97 4.47 3.19 11.80
CA ALA A 97 4.62 1.85 11.24
C ALA A 97 5.92 1.75 10.42
N VAL A 98 6.77 0.79 10.74
CA VAL A 98 8.04 0.53 10.04
C VAL A 98 8.17 -0.89 9.51
N ALA A 99 7.32 -1.80 10.00
CA ALA A 99 7.08 -3.09 9.38
C ALA A 99 5.59 -3.45 9.49
N ILE A 100 5.02 -3.98 8.41
CA ILE A 100 3.67 -4.51 8.33
C ILE A 100 3.77 -5.95 7.86
N THR A 101 3.19 -6.87 8.62
CA THR A 101 3.25 -8.30 8.36
C THR A 101 1.85 -8.86 8.16
N LEU A 102 1.63 -9.52 7.03
CA LEU A 102 0.45 -10.35 6.74
C LEU A 102 0.80 -11.81 7.05
N LYS A 103 0.15 -12.39 8.05
CA LYS A 103 0.25 -13.83 8.37
C LYS A 103 -0.89 -14.59 7.71
N ARG A 104 -0.83 -15.92 7.74
CA ARG A 104 -1.85 -16.81 7.14
C ARG A 104 -3.28 -16.43 7.55
N GLU A 105 -3.48 -16.00 8.80
CA GLU A 105 -4.79 -15.59 9.34
C GLU A 105 -5.36 -14.33 8.66
N SER A 106 -4.55 -13.58 7.91
CA SER A 106 -4.98 -12.39 7.16
C SER A 106 -5.51 -12.68 5.75
N GLN A 107 -5.40 -13.93 5.28
CA GLN A 107 -5.88 -14.35 3.97
C GLN A 107 -7.35 -13.98 3.75
N GLY A 108 -7.68 -13.41 2.60
CA GLY A 108 -9.04 -12.96 2.27
C GLY A 108 -9.51 -11.71 3.02
N THR A 109 -8.71 -11.19 3.96
CA THR A 109 -9.03 -9.97 4.72
C THR A 109 -8.15 -8.80 4.28
N TYR A 110 -6.84 -9.04 4.11
CA TYR A 110 -5.88 -8.02 3.70
C TYR A 110 -5.00 -8.49 2.55
N ARG A 111 -4.64 -7.54 1.69
CA ARG A 111 -3.73 -7.71 0.56
C ARG A 111 -2.74 -6.55 0.47
N THR A 112 -1.60 -6.73 -0.18
CA THR A 112 -0.68 -5.63 -0.47
C THR A 112 -1.27 -4.64 -1.49
N GLY A 113 -0.60 -3.51 -1.71
CA GLY A 113 -0.98 -2.56 -2.76
C GLY A 113 -1.10 -3.17 -4.16
N ARG A 114 -0.23 -4.14 -4.48
CA ARG A 114 -0.29 -4.91 -5.73
C ARG A 114 -1.32 -6.05 -5.72
N GLY A 115 -1.92 -6.32 -4.57
CA GLY A 115 -2.91 -7.37 -4.41
C GLY A 115 -2.37 -8.72 -3.99
N ALA A 116 -1.12 -8.79 -3.52
CA ALA A 116 -0.60 -10.04 -2.97
C ALA A 116 -1.27 -10.38 -1.63
N GLU A 117 -1.60 -11.64 -1.45
CA GLU A 117 -2.19 -12.21 -0.23
C GLU A 117 -1.40 -13.44 0.21
N THR A 118 -1.45 -13.76 1.50
CA THR A 118 -1.01 -15.08 1.96
C THR A 118 -1.84 -16.18 1.28
N GLY A 119 -1.20 -17.31 0.98
CA GLY A 119 -1.75 -18.41 0.20
C GLY A 119 -1.47 -18.33 -1.30
N MET A 120 -0.99 -17.19 -1.82
CA MET A 120 -0.58 -17.11 -3.23
C MET A 120 0.70 -17.89 -3.51
N THR A 121 0.81 -18.48 -4.69
CA THR A 121 2.04 -19.15 -5.13
C THR A 121 3.15 -18.14 -5.42
N LYS A 122 4.41 -18.57 -5.34
CA LYS A 122 5.57 -17.74 -5.73
C LYS A 122 5.43 -17.16 -7.14
N ALA A 123 4.94 -17.94 -8.10
CA ALA A 123 4.73 -17.49 -9.48
C ALA A 123 3.69 -16.35 -9.57
N ASN A 124 2.58 -16.45 -8.84
CA ASN A 124 1.56 -15.40 -8.84
C ASN A 124 2.08 -14.11 -8.18
N ILE A 125 2.91 -14.22 -7.14
CA ILE A 125 3.57 -13.03 -6.56
C ILE A 125 4.52 -12.38 -7.58
N LYS A 126 5.31 -13.17 -8.32
CA LYS A 126 6.18 -12.65 -9.38
C LYS A 126 5.41 -11.97 -10.50
N GLU A 127 4.23 -12.45 -10.87
CA GLU A 127 3.39 -11.77 -11.86
C GLU A 127 2.99 -10.36 -11.40
N LEU A 128 2.77 -10.16 -10.10
CA LEU A 128 2.42 -8.86 -9.53
C LEU A 128 3.62 -7.90 -9.43
N TYR A 129 4.76 -8.40 -8.95
CA TYR A 129 5.92 -7.58 -8.61
C TYR A 129 6.99 -7.50 -9.70
N GLY A 130 7.02 -8.46 -10.63
CA GLY A 130 8.03 -8.61 -11.67
C GLY A 130 9.13 -9.61 -11.31
N GLU A 131 9.88 -10.06 -12.31
CA GLU A 131 10.94 -11.07 -12.13
C GLU A 131 12.33 -10.45 -12.05
N LYS A 132 12.54 -9.28 -12.67
CA LYS A 132 13.86 -8.70 -12.89
C LYS A 132 14.61 -8.45 -11.58
N TYR A 133 13.89 -8.00 -10.56
CA TYR A 133 14.46 -7.65 -9.25
C TYR A 133 14.10 -8.63 -8.14
N ALA A 134 13.46 -9.76 -8.48
CA ALA A 134 13.15 -10.79 -7.50
C ALA A 134 14.46 -11.44 -7.00
N PHE A 135 14.74 -11.30 -5.71
CA PHE A 135 15.89 -11.92 -5.06
C PHE A 135 15.45 -13.12 -4.24
N GLU A 136 15.89 -14.31 -4.64
CA GLU A 136 15.64 -15.56 -3.93
C GLU A 136 16.89 -15.99 -3.18
N SER A 137 16.98 -15.62 -1.89
CA SER A 137 18.12 -15.97 -1.04
C SER A 137 18.19 -17.48 -0.75
N ASN A 138 17.05 -18.17 -0.81
CA ASN A 138 16.88 -19.62 -0.82
C ASN A 138 15.45 -19.94 -1.28
N GLU A 139 15.08 -21.23 -1.34
CA GLU A 139 13.74 -21.65 -1.80
C GLU A 139 12.60 -21.07 -0.95
N LYS A 140 12.84 -20.76 0.32
CA LYS A 140 11.83 -20.33 1.30
C LYS A 140 11.53 -18.83 1.28
N TYR A 141 12.41 -17.98 0.74
CA TYR A 141 12.24 -16.53 0.78
C TYR A 141 12.43 -15.90 -0.59
N MET A 142 11.56 -14.94 -0.92
CA MET A 142 11.72 -14.05 -2.07
C MET A 142 11.54 -12.61 -1.63
N GLU A 143 12.46 -11.76 -2.06
CA GLU A 143 12.58 -10.39 -1.61
C GLU A 143 12.68 -9.43 -2.80
N TYR A 144 12.04 -8.28 -2.66
CA TYR A 144 12.22 -7.13 -3.54
C TYR A 144 12.75 -5.98 -2.71
N TYR A 145 13.76 -5.30 -3.23
CA TYR A 145 14.40 -4.20 -2.53
C TYR A 145 14.28 -2.91 -3.31
N TYR A 146 14.02 -1.83 -2.58
CA TYR A 146 13.88 -0.49 -3.10
C TYR A 146 14.74 0.49 -2.32
N ASP A 147 15.51 1.29 -3.05
CA ASP A 147 16.25 2.41 -2.51
C ASP A 147 15.41 3.68 -2.62
N THR A 148 14.97 4.23 -1.49
CA THR A 148 14.11 5.41 -1.47
C THR A 148 14.84 6.70 -1.86
N GLU A 149 16.17 6.75 -1.69
CA GLU A 149 16.97 7.91 -2.05
C GLU A 149 17.24 7.94 -3.55
N ALA A 150 17.69 6.80 -4.10
CA ALA A 150 17.92 6.65 -5.52
C ALA A 150 16.61 6.45 -6.33
N LYS A 151 15.50 6.20 -5.64
CA LYS A 151 14.16 5.94 -6.18
C LYS A 151 14.12 4.83 -7.22
N GLN A 152 14.78 3.72 -6.92
CA GLN A 152 14.88 2.58 -7.83
C GLN A 152 14.84 1.26 -7.10
N LEU A 153 14.30 0.24 -7.77
CA LEU A 153 14.50 -1.14 -7.36
C LEU A 153 15.98 -1.50 -7.51
N VAL A 154 16.45 -2.36 -6.60
CA VAL A 154 17.85 -2.76 -6.52
C VAL A 154 17.93 -4.28 -6.63
N GLU A 155 18.91 -4.78 -7.38
CA GLU A 155 19.21 -6.22 -7.42
C GLU A 155 19.62 -6.69 -6.02
N GLY A 156 18.91 -7.66 -5.44
CA GLY A 156 19.12 -8.04 -4.04
C GLY A 156 20.54 -8.51 -3.71
N SER A 157 21.25 -9.11 -4.68
CA SER A 157 22.65 -9.51 -4.53
C SER A 157 23.61 -8.33 -4.31
N ALA A 158 23.23 -7.12 -4.72
CA ALA A 158 24.02 -5.91 -4.56
C ALA A 158 23.87 -5.27 -3.15
N ILE A 159 22.90 -5.72 -2.35
CA ILE A 159 22.56 -5.06 -1.09
C ILE A 159 23.32 -5.69 0.06
N LYS A 160 24.21 -4.90 0.65
CA LYS A 160 24.98 -5.26 1.84
C LYS A 160 24.35 -4.61 3.08
N LEU A 161 23.17 -5.07 3.50
CA LEU A 161 22.46 -4.47 4.66
C LEU A 161 23.35 -4.36 5.91
N ASN A 162 24.20 -5.36 6.15
CA ASN A 162 25.07 -5.39 7.33
C ASN A 162 26.18 -4.33 7.35
N SER A 163 26.47 -3.67 6.21
CA SER A 163 27.47 -2.59 6.14
C SER A 163 26.85 -1.20 6.21
N LEU A 164 25.53 -1.10 6.30
CA LEU A 164 24.81 0.18 6.30
C LEU A 164 24.59 0.68 7.74
N SER A 165 24.68 1.99 7.92
CA SER A 165 24.26 2.67 9.15
C SER A 165 22.74 2.59 9.35
N GLY A 166 22.27 2.96 10.55
CA GLY A 166 20.85 2.98 10.85
C GLY A 166 20.03 3.92 9.95
N GLU A 167 20.62 5.01 9.47
CA GLU A 167 19.96 5.93 8.53
C GLU A 167 19.89 5.34 7.13
N GLU A 168 21.01 4.82 6.62
CA GLU A 168 21.06 4.17 5.31
C GLU A 168 20.12 2.95 5.24
N LEU A 169 19.99 2.21 6.34
CA LEU A 169 19.04 1.11 6.46
C LEU A 169 17.58 1.56 6.35
N ARG A 170 17.23 2.74 6.88
CA ARG A 170 15.87 3.29 6.76
C ARG A 170 15.54 3.72 5.33
N ALA A 171 16.55 4.06 4.54
CA ALA A 171 16.41 4.37 3.13
C ALA A 171 16.24 3.13 2.24
N LYS A 172 16.35 1.91 2.80
CA LYS A 172 16.07 0.67 2.08
C LYS A 172 14.70 0.15 2.51
N GLN A 173 13.79 0.03 1.57
CA GLN A 173 12.49 -0.61 1.78
C GLN A 173 12.49 -1.96 1.09
N LEU A 174 11.78 -2.92 1.66
CA LEU A 174 11.68 -4.25 1.06
C LEU A 174 10.30 -4.88 1.26
N VAL A 175 9.96 -5.73 0.29
CA VAL A 175 8.85 -6.68 0.35
C VAL A 175 9.47 -8.06 0.46
N SER A 176 9.26 -8.75 1.57
CA SER A 176 9.74 -10.11 1.80
C SER A 176 8.57 -11.07 1.86
N THR A 177 8.68 -12.21 1.19
CA THR A 177 7.67 -13.26 1.17
C THR A 177 8.31 -14.57 1.61
N ALA A 178 7.67 -15.26 2.55
CA ALA A 178 8.09 -16.59 3.00
C ALA A 178 7.10 -17.65 2.51
N TYR A 179 7.60 -18.80 2.07
CA TYR A 179 6.80 -19.87 1.44
C TYR A 179 6.79 -21.14 2.29
N ASP A 180 5.64 -21.85 2.32
CA ASP A 180 5.53 -23.22 2.84
C ASP A 180 6.14 -24.27 1.90
N ALA A 181 6.09 -25.54 2.32
CA ALA A 181 6.65 -26.66 1.56
C ALA A 181 5.90 -26.88 0.22
N GLU A 182 4.65 -26.43 0.16
CA GLU A 182 3.80 -26.46 -1.03
C GLU A 182 4.01 -25.26 -1.96
N GLY A 183 4.87 -24.31 -1.58
CA GLY A 183 5.23 -23.14 -2.38
C GLY A 183 4.22 -21.98 -2.30
N ASN A 184 3.37 -21.96 -1.28
CA ASN A 184 2.40 -20.89 -1.02
C ASN A 184 2.93 -19.90 0.02
N ALA A 185 2.63 -18.61 -0.19
CA ALA A 185 3.06 -17.54 0.70
C ALA A 185 2.42 -17.69 2.08
N MET A 186 3.19 -18.03 3.10
CA MET A 186 2.71 -18.11 4.48
C MET A 186 2.82 -16.76 5.21
N LEU A 187 3.71 -15.88 4.73
CA LEU A 187 4.04 -14.60 5.34
C LEU A 187 4.40 -13.60 4.25
N ILE A 188 3.86 -12.38 4.35
CA ILE A 188 4.27 -11.24 3.52
C ILE A 188 4.64 -10.11 4.47
N ILE A 189 5.83 -9.54 4.32
CA ILE A 189 6.34 -8.47 5.18
C ILE A 189 6.73 -7.27 4.32
N LEU A 190 6.20 -6.09 4.65
CA LEU A 190 6.57 -4.79 4.10
C LEU A 190 7.35 -4.05 5.18
N LEU A 191 8.65 -3.80 4.99
CA LEU A 191 9.49 -3.24 6.04
C LEU A 191 10.65 -2.39 5.51
N ASP A 192 11.19 -1.52 6.37
CA ASP A 192 12.49 -0.89 6.11
C ASP A 192 13.66 -1.79 6.55
N GLY A 193 14.86 -1.48 6.04
CA GLY A 193 16.07 -2.25 6.30
C GLY A 193 16.49 -2.21 7.77
N GLN A 194 16.15 -1.17 8.52
CA GLN A 194 16.50 -1.08 9.93
C GLN A 194 15.60 -2.01 10.76
N ALA A 195 14.31 -2.08 10.43
CA ALA A 195 13.39 -3.05 10.98
C ALA A 195 13.83 -4.48 10.62
N ALA A 196 14.22 -4.73 9.36
CA ALA A 196 14.72 -6.03 8.92
C ALA A 196 15.97 -6.48 9.70
N ASN A 197 16.89 -5.54 9.99
CA ASN A 197 18.11 -5.83 10.72
C ASN A 197 17.90 -6.00 12.24
N THR A 198 16.71 -5.71 12.76
CA THR A 198 16.36 -5.94 14.17
C THR A 198 15.92 -7.39 14.43
N PHE A 199 15.56 -8.13 13.38
CA PHE A 199 15.12 -9.53 13.47
C PHE A 199 16.25 -10.56 13.20
N LYS A 200 17.48 -10.09 12.97
CA LYS A 200 18.68 -10.93 12.86
C LYS A 200 19.35 -11.09 14.21
#